data_AF-A0A9E3H2T9-F1
#
_entry.id   AF-A0A9E3H2T9-F1
#
_cell.length_a   1.000
_cell.length_b   1.000
_cell.length_c   1.000
_cell.angle_alpha   90.00
_cell.angle_beta   90.00
_cell.angle_gamma   90.00
#
_symmetry.space_group_name_H-M   'P 1'
#
loop_
_entity.id
_entity.type
_entity.pdbx_description
1 polymer ?
#
loop_
_entity_poly.entity_id
_entity_poly.type
_entity_poly.pdbx_seq_one_letter_code
_entity_poly.pdbx_strand_id
1 'polypeptide(L)' 'MTLFAALLKTVIRSGSLAIVDQAGRRRVIGDGSPPSVVVRIASRRTDLRLAFNPALVIGEAYMDGTLTI' A
#
# COMPACT_ATOMS: atom_id res chain seq x y z
N MET A 1 3.59 12.38 0.48
CA MET A 1 3.00 11.46 1.47
C MET A 1 1.92 10.68 0.74
N THR A 2 1.95 9.35 0.77
CA THR A 2 0.89 8.49 0.19
C THR A 2 -0.25 8.36 1.19
N LEU A 3 -1.50 8.56 0.74
CA LEU A 3 -2.66 8.55 1.61
C LEU A 3 -3.00 7.13 2.07
N PHE A 4 -2.80 6.14 1.19
CA PHE A 4 -3.03 4.74 1.53
C PHE A 4 -2.07 4.25 2.62
N ALA A 5 -0.82 4.73 2.61
CA ALA A 5 0.14 4.43 3.67
C ALA A 5 -0.30 4.98 5.04
N ALA A 6 -1.03 6.11 5.07
CA ALA A 6 -1.57 6.64 6.31
C ALA A 6 -2.70 5.75 6.86
N LEU A 7 -3.59 5.27 5.99
CA LEU A 7 -4.62 4.28 6.34
C LEU A 7 -3.97 3.00 6.88
N LEU A 8 -2.97 2.46 6.19
CA LEU A 8 -2.37 1.18 6.59
C LEU A 8 -1.68 1.22 7.95
N LYS A 9 -1.23 2.39 8.42
CA LYS A 9 -0.74 2.56 9.81
C LYS A 9 -1.82 2.32 10.87
N THR A 10 -3.10 2.44 10.52
CA THR A 10 -4.20 2.17 11.46
C THR A 10 -4.70 0.72 11.37
N VAL A 11 -4.42 0.03 10.26
CA VAL A 11 -4.86 -1.34 9.98
C VAL A 11 -3.81 -2.36 10.41
N ILE A 12 -2.54 -2.12 10.11
CA ILE A 12 -1.44 -3.05 10.39
C ILE A 12 -1.03 -2.87 11.86
N ARG A 13 -1.35 -3.86 12.69
CA ARG A 13 -1.05 -3.87 14.13
C ARG A 13 0.08 -4.82 14.53
N SER A 14 0.34 -5.84 13.70
CA SER A 14 1.39 -6.83 13.91
C SER A 14 2.07 -7.12 12.58
N GLY A 15 3.39 -7.34 12.61
CA GLY A 15 4.17 -7.58 11.40
C GLY A 15 4.58 -6.29 10.69
N SER A 16 5.10 -6.45 9.46
CA SER A 16 5.51 -5.31 8.64
C SER A 16 5.11 -5.43 7.16
N LEU A 17 4.83 -4.28 6.56
CA LEU A 17 4.54 -4.12 5.14
C LEU A 17 5.36 -2.95 4.59
N ALA A 18 6.05 -3.17 3.47
CA ALA A 18 6.70 -2.12 2.71
C ALA A 18 5.79 -1.68 1.55
N ILE A 19 5.60 -0.37 1.39
CA ILE A 19 4.93 0.22 0.22
C ILE A 19 5.97 0.98 -0.59
N VAL A 20 5.98 0.75 -1.90
CA VAL A 20 6.71 1.57 -2.86
C VAL A 20 5.70 2.39 -3.66
N ASP A 21 5.79 3.72 -3.55
CA ASP A 21 4.91 4.62 -4.30
C ASP A 21 5.33 4.76 -5.77
N GLN A 22 4.52 5.48 -6.55
CA GLN A 22 4.75 5.72 -7.97
C GLN A 22 6.05 6.51 -8.26
N ALA A 23 6.59 7.21 -7.25
CA ALA A 23 7.87 7.92 -7.35
C ALA A 23 9.05 7.02 -6.91
N GLY A 24 8.81 5.72 -6.68
CA GLY A 24 9.83 4.78 -6.24
C GLY A 24 10.16 4.88 -4.74
N ARG A 25 9.46 5.71 -3.97
CA ARG A 25 9.79 5.89 -2.54
C ARG A 25 9.24 4.74 -1.72
N ARG A 26 10.14 4.03 -1.04
CA ARG A 26 9.81 2.95 -0.12
C ARG A 26 9.44 3.48 1.27
N ARG A 27 8.40 2.92 1.88
CA ARG A 27 7.94 3.21 3.24
C ARG A 27 7.59 1.91 3.94
N VAL A 28 8.09 1.70 5.14
CA VAL A 28 7.72 0.55 5.97
C VAL A 28 6.62 0.97 6.93
N ILE A 29 5.63 0.09 7.11
CA ILE A 29 4.52 0.19 8.05
C ILE A 29 4.59 -1.02 8.98
N GLY A 30 4.34 -0.80 10.27
CA GLY A 30 4.44 -1.84 11.30
C GLY A 30 5.77 -1.81 12.04
N ASP A 31 6.16 -2.95 12.58
CA ASP A 31 7.31 -3.10 13.51
C ASP A 31 8.64 -3.46 12.81
N GLY A 32 8.63 -3.64 11.49
CA GLY A 32 9.79 -4.04 10.70
C GLY A 32 10.17 -5.52 10.80
N SER A 33 9.36 -6.35 11.46
CA SER A 33 9.61 -7.79 11.56
C SER A 33 9.47 -8.49 10.20
N PRO A 34 10.29 -9.50 9.90
CA PRO A 34 10.13 -10.32 8.70
C PRO A 34 8.94 -11.30 8.82
N PRO A 35 8.35 -11.74 7.69
CA PRO A 35 8.62 -11.27 6.33
C PRO A 35 7.96 -9.91 6.05
N SER A 36 8.74 -8.97 5.49
CA SER A 36 8.18 -7.70 5.02
C SER A 36 7.68 -7.89 3.59
N VAL A 37 6.38 -8.11 3.41
CA VAL A 37 5.77 -8.07 2.08
C VAL A 37 6.00 -6.67 1.50
N VAL A 38 6.36 -6.58 0.23
CA VAL A 38 6.48 -5.30 -0.47
C VAL A 38 5.29 -5.20 -1.40
N VAL A 39 4.62 -4.05 -1.41
CA VAL A 39 3.60 -3.72 -2.42
C VAL A 39 4.02 -2.46 -3.15
N ARG A 40 3.70 -2.38 -4.44
CA ARG A 40 3.97 -1.22 -5.27
C ARG A 40 2.69 -0.63 -5.82
N ILE A 41 2.58 0.69 -5.78
CA ILE A 41 1.44 1.44 -6.29
C ILE A 41 1.90 2.23 -7.50
N ALA A 42 1.30 1.97 -8.65
CA ALA A 42 1.75 2.52 -9.93
C ALA A 42 1.38 4.00 -10.12
N SER A 43 0.37 4.52 -9.41
CA SER A 43 -0.10 5.89 -9.61
C SER A 43 -0.66 6.56 -8.35
N ARG A 44 -0.61 7.90 -8.32
CA ARG A 44 -1.23 8.71 -7.26
C ARG A 44 -2.76 8.55 -7.23
N ARG A 45 -3.40 8.28 -8.38
CA ARG A 45 -4.84 8.02 -8.45
C ARG A 45 -5.19 6.72 -7.73
N THR A 46 -4.43 5.65 -7.96
CA THR A 46 -4.60 4.37 -7.27
C THR A 46 -4.39 4.54 -5.76
N ASP A 47 -3.35 5.26 -5.33
CA ASP A 47 -3.11 5.57 -3.91
C ASP A 47 -4.30 6.24 -3.22
N LEU A 48 -4.89 7.26 -3.86
CA LEU A 48 -6.06 7.95 -3.31
C LEU A 48 -7.28 7.02 -3.26
N ARG A 49 -7.59 6.30 -4.35
CA ARG A 49 -8.73 5.37 -4.39
C ARG A 49 -8.61 4.28 -3.32
N LEU A 50 -7.41 3.71 -3.15
CA LEU A 50 -7.12 2.72 -2.13
C LEU A 50 -7.35 3.25 -0.72
N ALA A 51 -7.01 4.50 -0.45
CA ALA A 51 -7.21 5.09 0.87
C ALA A 51 -8.69 5.30 1.24
N PHE A 52 -9.55 5.62 0.26
CA PHE A 52 -10.96 5.92 0.51
C PHE A 52 -11.90 4.71 0.40
N ASN A 53 -11.58 3.74 -0.46
CA ASN A 53 -12.39 2.52 -0.61
C ASN A 53 -11.50 1.27 -0.79
N PRO A 54 -10.72 0.89 0.24
CA PRO A 54 -9.78 -0.22 0.14
C PRO A 54 -10.47 -1.56 -0.16
N ALA A 55 -11.66 -1.80 0.39
CA ALA A 55 -12.37 -3.07 0.27
C ALA A 55 -12.67 -3.44 -1.19
N LEU A 56 -13.01 -2.46 -2.03
CA LEU A 56 -13.23 -2.67 -3.46
C LEU A 56 -11.95 -2.48 -4.29
N VAL A 57 -11.22 -1.40 -4.03
CA VAL A 57 -10.14 -0.95 -4.92
C VAL A 57 -8.91 -1.84 -4.85
N ILE A 58 -8.66 -2.55 -3.74
CA ILE A 58 -7.52 -3.48 -3.66
C ILE A 58 -7.61 -4.55 -4.76
N GLY A 59 -8.78 -5.16 -4.92
CA GLY A 59 -8.99 -6.21 -5.93
C GLY A 59 -8.85 -5.66 -7.35
N GLU A 60 -9.54 -4.57 -7.66
CA GLU A 60 -9.46 -3.90 -8.97
C GLU A 60 -8.02 -3.50 -9.30
N ALA A 61 -7.33 -2.83 -8.37
CA ALA A 61 -5.98 -2.34 -8.60
C ALA A 61 -4.99 -3.48 -8.82
N TYR A 62 -5.17 -4.61 -8.14
CA TYR A 62 -4.36 -5.81 -8.34
C TYR A 62 -4.60 -6.41 -9.73
N MET A 63 -5.87 -6.58 -10.12
CA MET A 63 -6.23 -7.11 -11.44
C MET A 63 -5.76 -6.20 -12.59
N ASP A 64 -5.86 -4.89 -12.40
CA ASP A 64 -5.43 -3.88 -13.38
C ASP A 64 -3.89 -3.67 -13.39
N GLY A 65 -3.15 -4.31 -12.47
CA GLY A 65 -1.70 -4.17 -12.33
C GLY A 65 -1.24 -2.80 -11.80
N THR A 66 -2.15 -1.99 -11.26
CA THR A 66 -1.82 -0.69 -10.65
C THR A 66 -1.47 -0.79 -9.15
N LEU A 67 -1.71 -1.97 -8.56
CA LEU A 67 -1.16 -2.44 -7.29
C LEU A 67 -0.49 -3.79 -7.55
N THR A 68 0.78 -3.95 -7.18
CA THR A 68 1.50 -5.22 -7.30
C THR A 68 2.21 -5.59 -6.00
N ILE A 69 2.56 -6.87 -5.86
CA ILE A 69 3.34 -7.43 -4.75
C ILE A 69 4.74 -7.77 -5.29
#